data_AF-A0A8T5UXS3-F1
#
_entry.id   AF-A0A8T5UXS3-F1
#
_cell.length_a   1.000
_cell.length_b   1.000
_cell.length_c   1.000
_cell.angle_alpha   90.00
_cell.angle_beta   90.00
_cell.angle_gamma   90.00
#
_symmetry.space_group_name_H-M   'P 1'
#
loop_
_entity.id
_entity.type
_entity.pdbx_description
1 polymer ?
#
loop_
_entity_poly.entity_id
_entity_poly.type
_entity_poly.pdbx_seq_one_letter_code
_entity_poly.pdbx_strand_id
1 'polypeptide(L)'
;MLLEENGIDIQNINLGGGFPEATIMPQEQLKKIAADIGEIIEESNITLKNIFIEPGRYFVGDAGIFISKVINVGEGWAILNIGNHICPK
;
A
#
# COMPACT_ATOMS: atom_id res chain seq x y z
N MET A 1 -25.87 -16.32 -6.28
CA MET A 1 -25.05 -15.09 -6.15
C MET A 1 -25.41 -14.21 -7.35
N LEU A 2 -25.78 -12.94 -7.17
CA LEU A 2 -26.36 -12.10 -8.24
C LEU A 2 -25.56 -12.14 -9.57
N LEU A 3 -24.22 -12.20 -9.50
CA LEU A 3 -23.37 -12.25 -10.69
C LEU A 3 -23.46 -13.60 -11.43
N GLU A 4 -23.37 -14.72 -10.70
CA GLU A 4 -23.50 -16.06 -11.26
C GLU A 4 -24.89 -16.31 -11.86
N GLU A 5 -25.94 -15.79 -11.21
CA GLU A 5 -27.32 -15.83 -11.71
C GLU A 5 -27.49 -15.06 -13.02
N ASN A 6 -26.59 -14.11 -13.31
CA ASN A 6 -26.52 -13.38 -14.57
C ASN A 6 -25.47 -13.97 -15.54
N GLY A 7 -24.93 -15.16 -15.26
CA GLY A 7 -23.93 -15.84 -16.10
C GLY A 7 -22.54 -15.19 -16.05
N ILE A 8 -22.24 -14.41 -15.01
CA ILE A 8 -20.94 -13.75 -14.81
C ILE A 8 -20.12 -14.59 -13.83
N ASP A 9 -19.04 -15.18 -14.33
CA ASP A 9 -18.10 -15.98 -13.57
C ASP A 9 -16.87 -15.14 -13.16
N ILE A 10 -16.71 -14.87 -11.86
CA ILE A 10 -15.60 -14.09 -11.32
C ILE A 10 -14.43 -15.00 -10.99
N GLN A 11 -13.38 -14.88 -11.81
CA GLN A 11 -12.21 -15.76 -11.72
C GLN A 11 -11.04 -15.13 -10.96
N ASN A 12 -11.02 -13.81 -10.82
CA ASN A 12 -9.89 -13.08 -10.25
C ASN A 12 -10.39 -11.95 -9.34
N ILE A 13 -9.64 -11.69 -8.28
CA ILE A 13 -9.81 -10.49 -7.46
C ILE A 13 -8.49 -9.73 -7.34
N ASN A 14 -8.57 -8.41 -7.34
CA ASN A 14 -7.46 -7.53 -7.02
C ASN A 14 -7.83 -6.71 -5.79
N LEU A 15 -7.07 -6.87 -4.71
CA LEU A 15 -7.30 -6.22 -3.42
C LEU A 15 -6.62 -4.84 -3.32
N GLY A 16 -5.89 -4.44 -4.38
CA GLY A 16 -5.15 -3.19 -4.44
C GLY A 16 -3.99 -3.14 -3.46
N GLY A 17 -3.58 -1.92 -3.10
CA GLY A 17 -2.50 -1.64 -2.17
C GLY A 17 -3.00 -1.06 -0.85
N GLY A 18 -2.33 0.00 -0.37
CA GLY A 18 -2.71 0.70 0.86
C GLY A 18 -1.93 0.27 2.10
N PHE A 19 -1.05 -0.72 1.98
CA PHE A 19 -0.08 -1.06 3.02
C PHE A 19 0.84 0.14 3.29
N PRO A 20 1.01 0.56 4.57
CA PRO A 20 1.94 1.61 4.93
C PRO A 20 3.39 1.12 4.72
N GLU A 21 4.39 1.97 4.94
CA GLU A 21 5.80 1.55 4.94
C GLU A 21 6.09 0.42 5.95
N ALA A 22 7.11 -0.39 5.67
CA ALA A 22 7.47 -1.58 6.45
C ALA A 22 7.97 -1.25 7.87
N THR A 23 8.48 -0.03 8.08
CA THR A 23 8.82 0.49 9.42
C THR A 23 7.56 0.67 10.29
N ILE A 24 6.42 1.02 9.70
CA ILE A 24 5.14 1.18 10.41
C ILE A 24 4.37 -0.13 10.52
N MET A 25 4.37 -0.94 9.45
CA MET A 25 3.73 -2.26 9.45
C MET A 25 4.78 -3.37 9.32
N PRO A 26 5.09 -4.08 10.41
CA PRO A 26 6.06 -5.16 10.37
C PRO A 26 5.64 -6.30 9.44
N GLN A 27 6.62 -7.06 8.94
CA GLN A 27 6.39 -8.22 8.06
C GLN A 27 5.40 -9.24 8.66
N GLU A 28 5.44 -9.47 9.98
CA GLU A 28 4.53 -10.41 10.64
C GLU A 28 3.07 -9.96 10.55
N GLN A 29 2.80 -8.65 10.61
CA GLN A 29 1.45 -8.13 10.42
C GLN A 29 0.99 -8.30 8.97
N LEU A 30 1.85 -8.10 7.98
CA LEU A 30 1.54 -8.38 6.58
C LEU A 30 1.21 -9.86 6.36
N LYS A 31 2.01 -10.76 6.94
CA LYS A 31 1.74 -12.21 6.88
C LYS A 31 0.40 -12.55 7.52
N LYS A 32 0.08 -11.94 8.67
CA LYS A 32 -1.21 -12.13 9.32
C LYS A 32 -2.36 -11.70 8.40
N ILE A 33 -2.28 -10.51 7.80
CA ILE A 33 -3.30 -10.03 6.86
C ILE A 33 -3.47 -11.01 5.69
N ALA A 34 -2.38 -11.50 5.12
CA ALA A 34 -2.44 -12.46 4.02
C ALA A 34 -3.08 -13.79 4.44
N ALA A 35 -2.77 -14.29 5.64
CA ALA A 35 -3.38 -15.49 6.20
C ALA A 35 -4.88 -15.30 6.47
N ASP A 36 -5.26 -14.18 7.11
CA ASP A 36 -6.65 -13.84 7.41
C ASP A 36 -7.47 -13.72 6.09
N ILE A 37 -6.91 -13.13 5.03
CA ILE A 37 -7.55 -13.05 3.70
C ILE A 37 -7.76 -14.46 3.12
N GLY A 38 -6.75 -15.33 3.24
CA GLY A 38 -6.83 -16.72 2.79
C GLY A 38 -7.96 -17.48 3.50
N GLU A 39 -8.01 -17.39 4.83
CA GLU A 39 -9.06 -18.02 5.66
C GLU A 39 -10.46 -17.52 5.27
N ILE A 40 -10.64 -16.21 5.12
CA ILE A 40 -11.93 -15.62 4.68
C ILE A 40 -12.36 -16.17 3.31
N ILE A 41 -11.42 -16.35 2.39
CA ILE A 41 -11.72 -16.86 1.05
C ILE A 41 -12.05 -18.36 1.11
N GLU A 42 -11.32 -19.14 1.90
CA GLU A 42 -11.59 -20.57 2.11
C GLU A 42 -12.95 -20.82 2.78
N GLU A 43 -13.35 -19.97 3.72
CA GLU A 43 -14.67 -20.01 4.36
C GLU A 43 -15.80 -19.49 3.45
N SER A 44 -15.45 -18.76 2.39
CA SER A 44 -16.41 -18.25 1.43
C SER A 44 -16.81 -19.31 0.40
N ASN A 45 -18.02 -19.20 -0.15
CA ASN A 45 -18.44 -20.02 -1.30
C ASN A 45 -17.91 -19.48 -2.65
N ILE A 46 -16.82 -18.70 -2.63
CA ILE A 46 -16.27 -18.06 -3.84
C ILE A 46 -15.13 -18.91 -4.38
N THR A 47 -15.22 -19.30 -5.65
CA THR A 47 -14.11 -19.97 -6.33
C THR A 47 -13.29 -18.95 -7.12
N LEU A 48 -12.10 -18.61 -6.63
CA LEU A 48 -11.17 -17.70 -7.30
C LEU A 48 -9.99 -18.49 -7.86
N LYS A 49 -9.54 -18.17 -9.08
CA LYS A 49 -8.28 -18.69 -9.64
C LYS A 49 -7.08 -17.90 -9.15
N ASN A 50 -7.19 -16.56 -9.09
CA ASN A 50 -6.07 -15.70 -8.70
C ASN A 50 -6.52 -14.56 -7.77
N ILE A 51 -5.61 -14.19 -6.86
CA ILE A 51 -5.71 -13.04 -5.98
C ILE A 51 -4.49 -12.16 -6.23
N PHE A 52 -4.71 -10.88 -6.48
CA PHE A 52 -3.66 -9.89 -6.70
C PHE A 52 -3.63 -8.84 -5.60
N ILE A 53 -2.42 -8.36 -5.29
CA ILE A 53 -2.16 -7.29 -4.33
C ILE A 53 -1.16 -6.32 -4.97
N GLU A 54 -1.36 -5.02 -4.78
CA GLU A 54 -0.59 -3.94 -5.40
C GLU A 54 0.17 -3.09 -4.36
N PRO A 55 1.09 -3.66 -3.57
CA PRO A 55 1.85 -2.90 -2.59
C PRO A 55 2.84 -1.96 -3.29
N GLY A 56 2.68 -0.65 -3.06
CA GLY A 56 3.66 0.36 -3.47
C GLY A 56 4.50 0.81 -2.28
N ARG A 57 3.91 1.65 -1.41
CA ARG A 57 4.58 2.28 -0.26
C ARG A 57 5.26 1.29 0.67
N TYR A 58 4.68 0.11 0.88
CA TYR A 58 5.29 -0.94 1.69
C TYR A 58 6.66 -1.40 1.17
N PHE A 59 6.84 -1.53 -0.15
CA PHE A 59 8.10 -2.01 -0.71
C PHE A 59 9.18 -0.92 -0.83
N VAL A 60 8.79 0.30 -1.14
CA VAL A 60 9.76 1.36 -1.49
C VAL A 60 9.77 2.54 -0.52
N GLY A 61 8.80 2.63 0.40
CA GLY A 61 8.63 3.76 1.32
C GLY A 61 9.84 3.98 2.22
N ASP A 62 10.44 2.89 2.71
CA ASP A 62 11.63 2.94 3.58
C ASP A 62 12.95 2.86 2.80
N ALA A 63 12.91 2.62 1.48
CA ALA A 63 14.13 2.46 0.68
C ALA A 63 14.79 3.81 0.34
N GLY A 64 14.05 4.91 0.43
CA GLY A 64 14.52 6.25 0.11
C GLY A 64 15.02 7.00 1.33
N ILE A 65 16.23 7.57 1.25
CA ILE A 65 16.74 8.54 2.22
C ILE A 65 16.87 9.89 1.52
N PHE A 66 16.25 10.93 2.08
CA PHE A 66 16.34 12.27 1.55
C PHE A 66 17.34 13.12 2.36
N ILE A 67 18.48 13.46 1.75
CA ILE A 67 19.55 14.25 2.38
C ILE A 67 19.46 15.70 1.88
N SER A 68 19.47 16.66 2.80
CA SER A 68 19.37 18.09 2.49
C SER A 68 20.40 18.92 3.25
N LYS A 69 20.73 20.09 2.70
CA LYS A 69 21.58 21.10 3.33
C LYS A 69 20.73 22.23 3.91
N VAL A 70 21.09 22.69 5.12
CA VAL A 70 20.60 23.95 5.68
C VAL A 70 21.29 25.10 4.95
N ILE A 71 20.50 25.96 4.30
CA ILE A 71 21.01 27.10 3.53
C ILE A 71 20.84 28.43 4.27
N ASN A 72 19.92 28.50 5.24
CA ASN A 72 19.72 29.67 6.07
C ASN A 72 19.02 29.28 7.38
N VAL A 73 19.16 30.12 8.41
CA VAL A 73 18.53 29.95 9.72
C VAL A 73 17.86 31.27 10.13
N GLY A 74 16.64 31.17 10.66
CA GLY A 74 15.89 32.27 11.24
C GLY A 74 15.45 31.94 12.66
N GLU A 75 14.69 32.83 13.29
CA GLU A 75 14.20 32.62 14.66
C GLU A 75 13.24 31.42 14.72
N GLY A 76 13.77 30.26 15.15
CA GLY A 76 13.02 29.00 15.20
C GLY A 76 12.87 28.28 13.85
N TRP A 77 13.51 28.75 12.78
CA TRP A 77 13.37 28.19 11.43
C TRP A 77 14.70 27.76 10.83
N ALA A 78 14.71 26.60 10.18
CA ALA A 78 15.80 26.16 9.30
C ALA A 78 15.27 26.11 7.86
N ILE A 79 15.98 26.77 6.94
CA ILE A 79 15.64 26.81 5.52
C ILE A 79 16.54 25.80 4.82
N LEU A 80 15.93 24.89 4.04
CA LEU A 80 16.59 23.79 3.36
C LEU A 80 16.72 24.06 1.85
N ASN A 81 17.68 23.40 1.18
CA ASN A 81 17.77 23.40 -0.28
C ASN A 81 16.85 22.36 -0.97
N ILE A 82 15.92 21.75 -0.24
CA ILE A 82 14.76 21.04 -0.77
C ILE A 82 13.49 21.82 -0.41
N GLY A 83 12.51 21.79 -1.31
CA GLY A 83 11.13 22.13 -0.99
C GLY A 83 10.15 21.08 -1.50
N ASN A 84 8.87 21.34 -1.29
CA ASN A 84 7.78 20.55 -1.83
C ASN A 84 7.63 20.68 -3.37
N HIS A 85 8.30 21.68 -3.98
CA HIS A 85 8.26 22.02 -5.41
C HIS A 85 6.87 21.88 -6.04
N ILE A 86 5.82 22.20 -5.26
CA ILE A 86 4.44 22.12 -5.73
C ILE A 86 4.25 23.27 -6.71
N CYS A 87 4.29 22.95 -8.00
CA CYS A 87 3.82 23.86 -9.04
C CYS A 87 2.29 23.91 -8.92
N PRO A 88 1.69 25.07 -8.54
CA PRO A 88 0.24 25.19 -8.59
C PRO A 88 -0.21 24.92 -10.03
N LYS A 89 -1.23 24.07 -10.19
CA LYS A 89 -1.89 23.86 -11.48
C LYS A 89 -2.58 25.14 -11.94
#